data_AF-A0A379S4B3-F1
#
_entry.id   AF-A0A379S4B3-F1
#
_cell.length_a   1.000
_cell.length_b   1.000
_cell.length_c   1.000
_cell.angle_alpha   90.00
_cell.angle_beta   90.00
_cell.angle_gamma   90.00
#
_symmetry.space_group_name_H-M   'P 1'
#
loop_
_entity.id
_entity.type
_entity.pdbx_description
1 polymer ?
#
loop_
_entity_poly.entity_id
_entity_poly.type
_entity_poly.pdbx_seq_one_letter_code
_entity_poly.pdbx_strand_id
1 'polypeptide(L)'
;MKKLSGVFLLLLVVLGIAAGVGVWKVRHLANSTLLIKDETIFTLKAGTGRLALGDQLYDEKIINRPRVFQWLLRVEPELSHFKAGTYRFMPGMTVRDMLELLESGKEAQFPLRFVEGMRLSDYLKQLREAPYIRHTLPDDDYATVARALKLAHPEWVEGWFWPDTWMYTANTSDVAILKRAHQRMVKAVDTVWKGRAGGLPYKDQNQLVTMASIIEKETAIPSERDQVASVFINRLRIGMRLQTDPTVIYGMGASYNGKLSRADLEKPTAITRIL
;
A
#
# COMPACT_ATOMS: atom_id res chain seq x y z
N MET A 1 -1.40 66.12 33.25
CA MET A 1 -1.46 64.66 33.57
C MET A 1 -2.77 63.99 33.12
N LYS A 2 -3.96 64.56 33.35
CA LYS A 2 -5.26 63.97 32.93
C LYS A 2 -5.41 63.75 31.42
N LYS A 3 -4.88 64.65 30.57
CA LYS A 3 -4.92 64.50 29.09
C LYS A 3 -4.07 63.35 28.56
N LEU A 4 -2.93 63.04 29.20
CA LEU A 4 -2.07 61.90 28.83
C LEU A 4 -2.74 60.56 29.16
N SER A 5 -3.44 60.49 30.29
CA SER A 5 -4.18 59.27 30.70
C SER A 5 -5.33 58.93 29.75
N GLY A 6 -6.02 59.93 29.19
CA GLY A 6 -7.08 59.71 28.20
C GLY A 6 -6.56 59.21 26.86
N VAL A 7 -5.41 59.72 26.41
CA VAL A 7 -4.74 59.24 25.19
C VAL A 7 -4.23 57.80 25.37
N PHE A 8 -3.67 57.48 26.54
CA PHE A 8 -3.22 56.12 26.84
C PHE A 8 -4.37 55.12 26.91
N LEU A 9 -5.49 55.48 27.54
CA LEU A 9 -6.70 54.64 27.58
C LEU A 9 -7.28 54.42 26.17
N LEU A 10 -7.32 55.47 25.34
CA LEU A 10 -7.79 55.38 23.96
C LEU A 10 -6.87 54.50 23.11
N LEU A 11 -5.54 54.59 23.28
CA LEU A 11 -4.57 53.69 22.65
C LEU A 11 -4.79 52.23 23.08
N LEU A 12 -5.03 51.95 24.36
CA LEU A 12 -5.33 50.60 24.85
C LEU A 12 -6.63 50.05 24.27
N VAL A 13 -7.68 50.87 24.17
CA VAL A 13 -8.96 50.47 23.55
C VAL A 13 -8.78 50.17 22.07
N VAL A 14 -8.06 51.01 21.34
CA VAL A 14 -7.74 50.77 19.91
C VAL A 14 -6.92 49.51 19.74
N LEU A 15 -5.93 49.26 20.62
CA LEU A 15 -5.12 48.04 20.60
C LEU A 15 -5.98 46.79 20.89
N GLY A 16 -6.90 46.87 21.85
CA GLY A 16 -7.83 45.81 22.18
C GLY A 16 -8.81 45.48 21.05
N ILE A 17 -9.36 46.50 20.39
CA ILE A 17 -10.20 46.33 19.19
C ILE A 17 -9.38 45.71 18.05
N ALA A 18 -8.16 46.21 17.81
CA ALA A 18 -7.27 45.65 16.78
C ALA A 18 -6.92 44.17 17.06
N ALA A 19 -6.65 43.81 18.32
CA ALA A 19 -6.43 42.43 18.72
C ALA A 19 -7.69 41.56 18.56
N GLY A 20 -8.86 42.08 18.94
CA GLY A 20 -10.14 41.40 18.77
C GLY A 20 -10.49 41.12 17.30
N VAL A 21 -10.32 42.12 16.42
CA VAL A 21 -10.49 41.96 14.97
C VAL A 21 -9.46 40.98 14.40
N GLY A 22 -8.22 41.01 14.91
CA GLY A 22 -7.17 40.05 14.55
C GLY A 22 -7.57 38.60 14.85
N VAL A 23 -8.01 38.33 16.09
CA VAL A 23 -8.48 36.99 16.50
C VAL A 23 -9.71 36.56 15.71
N TRP A 24 -10.66 37.47 15.48
CA TRP A 24 -11.86 37.18 14.69
C TRP A 24 -11.51 36.78 13.25
N LYS A 25 -10.63 37.54 12.59
CA LYS A 25 -10.18 37.26 11.21
C LYS A 25 -9.42 35.93 11.10
N VAL A 26 -8.63 35.60 12.13
CA VAL A 26 -7.89 34.33 12.23
C VAL A 26 -8.86 33.15 12.39
N ARG A 27 -9.86 33.25 13.27
CA ARG A 27 -10.90 32.22 13.43
C ARG A 27 -11.76 32.06 12.19
N HIS A 28 -12.02 33.15 11.46
CA HIS A 28 -12.75 33.10 10.21
C HIS A 28 -11.96 32.33 9.11
N LEU A 29 -10.63 32.45 9.09
CA LEU A 29 -9.79 31.66 8.19
C LEU A 29 -9.87 30.16 8.50
N ALA A 30 -9.89 29.77 9.78
CA ALA A 30 -10.02 28.37 10.18
C ALA A 30 -11.27 27.71 9.57
N ASN A 31 -12.37 28.47 9.50
CA ASN A 31 -13.65 27.99 8.96
C ASN A 31 -13.81 28.27 7.45
N SER A 32 -12.82 28.86 6.79
CA SER A 32 -12.85 29.08 5.35
C SER A 32 -12.53 27.78 4.60
N THR A 33 -13.19 27.57 3.46
CA THR A 33 -12.93 26.40 2.61
C THR A 33 -11.57 26.51 1.94
N LEU A 34 -10.92 25.36 1.74
CA LEU A 34 -9.73 25.26 0.90
C LEU A 34 -10.04 25.76 -0.53
N LEU A 35 -9.03 26.27 -1.21
CA LEU A 35 -9.17 26.79 -2.59
C LEU A 35 -9.20 25.69 -3.67
N ILE A 36 -9.15 24.42 -3.26
CA ILE A 36 -9.15 23.27 -4.16
C ILE A 36 -10.54 23.03 -4.76
N LYS A 37 -10.58 22.70 -6.06
CA LYS A 37 -11.81 22.36 -6.77
C LYS A 37 -12.02 20.85 -6.89
N ASP A 38 -10.91 20.11 -6.95
CA ASP A 38 -10.86 18.67 -7.12
C ASP A 38 -10.09 18.04 -5.95
N GLU A 39 -10.21 16.71 -5.83
CA GLU A 39 -9.41 15.94 -4.88
C GLU A 39 -7.91 16.22 -5.11
N THR A 40 -7.21 16.61 -4.05
CA THR A 40 -5.80 16.99 -4.10
C THR A 40 -4.99 16.13 -3.14
N ILE A 41 -3.92 15.52 -3.63
CA ILE A 41 -2.97 14.75 -2.82
C ILE A 41 -1.85 15.68 -2.36
N PHE A 42 -1.82 15.98 -1.07
CA PHE A 42 -0.84 16.86 -0.45
C PHE A 42 0.21 16.04 0.31
N THR A 43 1.50 16.34 0.11
CA THR A 43 2.58 15.63 0.83
C THR A 43 3.33 16.57 1.75
N LEU A 44 3.30 16.26 3.05
CA LEU A 44 4.02 16.98 4.09
C LEU A 44 5.30 16.22 4.47
N LYS A 45 6.46 16.83 4.16
CA LYS A 45 7.77 16.24 4.48
C LYS A 45 8.04 16.22 6.00
N ALA A 46 8.84 15.25 6.44
CA ALA A 46 9.32 15.19 7.81
C ALA A 46 10.19 16.40 8.13
N GLY A 47 9.98 16.99 9.30
CA GLY A 47 10.70 18.19 9.76
C GLY A 47 10.20 19.52 9.18
N THR A 48 9.12 19.53 8.39
CA THR A 48 8.51 20.78 7.93
C THR A 48 8.02 21.60 9.13
N GLY A 49 8.47 22.85 9.25
CA GLY A 49 8.02 23.77 10.30
C GLY A 49 6.71 24.49 9.95
N ARG A 50 6.10 25.18 10.94
CA ARG A 50 4.84 25.92 10.78
C ARG A 50 4.87 26.97 9.66
N LEU A 51 6.01 27.64 9.49
CA LEU A 51 6.22 28.64 8.43
C LEU A 51 6.21 27.96 7.06
N ALA A 52 7.06 26.94 6.90
CA ALA A 52 7.22 26.19 5.66
C ALA A 52 5.92 25.50 5.22
N LEU A 53 5.11 24.99 6.16
CA LEU A 53 3.78 24.44 5.84
C LEU A 53 2.87 25.51 5.22
N GLY A 54 2.80 26.70 5.83
CA GLY A 54 1.96 27.79 5.32
C GLY A 54 2.39 28.27 3.94
N ASP A 55 3.70 28.33 3.70
CA ASP A 55 4.26 28.71 2.39
C ASP A 55 3.96 27.63 1.34
N GLN A 56 4.18 26.34 1.67
CA GLN A 56 3.87 25.23 0.78
C GLN A 56 2.38 25.19 0.40
N LEU A 57 1.48 25.35 1.37
CA LEU A 57 0.03 25.39 1.13
C LEU A 57 -0.38 26.57 0.25
N TYR A 58 0.34 27.69 0.31
CA TYR A 58 0.10 28.84 -0.56
C TYR A 58 0.61 28.60 -1.98
N ASP A 59 1.81 28.04 -2.12
CA ASP A 59 2.44 27.72 -3.40
C ASP A 59 1.62 26.68 -4.19
N GLU A 60 1.08 25.67 -3.49
CA GLU A 60 0.16 24.67 -4.05
C GLU A 60 -1.27 25.21 -4.24
N LYS A 61 -1.50 26.51 -3.97
CA LYS A 61 -2.80 27.20 -4.10
C LYS A 61 -3.92 26.55 -3.29
N ILE A 62 -3.59 25.94 -2.15
CA ILE A 62 -4.54 25.34 -1.21
C ILE A 62 -5.14 26.42 -0.30
N ILE A 63 -4.32 27.40 0.10
CA ILE A 63 -4.73 28.57 0.89
C ILE A 63 -4.33 29.89 0.21
N ASN A 64 -5.00 31.00 0.54
CA ASN A 64 -4.74 32.31 -0.07
C ASN A 64 -3.93 33.28 0.81
N ARG A 65 -3.77 32.97 2.10
CA ARG A 65 -3.27 33.91 3.12
C ARG A 65 -2.28 33.24 4.08
N PRO A 66 -1.04 32.95 3.63
CA PRO A 66 -0.03 32.25 4.45
C PRO A 66 0.31 33.01 5.74
N ARG A 67 0.35 34.35 5.70
CA ARG A 67 0.60 35.18 6.89
C ARG A 67 -0.48 35.02 7.97
N VAL A 68 -1.75 34.91 7.57
CA VAL A 68 -2.87 34.75 8.54
C VAL A 68 -2.89 33.32 9.08
N PHE A 69 -2.51 32.34 8.27
CA PHE A 69 -2.35 30.94 8.69
C PHE A 69 -1.30 30.79 9.81
N GLN A 70 -0.18 31.51 9.74
CA GLN A 70 0.83 31.50 10.81
C GLN A 70 0.27 32.01 12.15
N TRP A 71 -0.62 33.02 12.11
CA TRP A 71 -1.31 33.50 13.31
C TRP A 71 -2.34 32.52 13.83
N LEU A 72 -3.03 31.78 12.95
CA LEU A 72 -3.94 30.71 13.34
C LEU A 72 -3.24 29.67 14.22
N LEU A 73 -2.08 29.19 13.80
CA LEU A 73 -1.30 28.20 14.57
C LEU A 73 -0.74 28.75 15.90
N ARG A 74 -0.75 30.07 16.11
CA ARG A 74 -0.40 30.70 17.41
C ARG A 74 -1.60 30.87 18.32
N VAL A 75 -2.76 31.21 17.75
CA VAL A 75 -4.01 31.41 18.50
C VAL A 75 -4.63 30.07 18.89
N GLU A 76 -4.50 29.06 18.03
CA GLU A 76 -4.97 27.69 18.24
C GLU A 76 -3.77 26.73 18.15
N PRO A 77 -2.97 26.60 19.22
CA PRO A 77 -1.75 25.81 19.22
C PRO A 77 -2.01 24.31 19.02
N GLU A 78 -3.18 23.79 19.39
CA GLU A 78 -3.56 22.39 19.18
C GLU A 78 -3.48 22.01 17.68
N LEU A 79 -3.95 22.88 16.79
CA LEU A 79 -3.92 22.69 15.34
C LEU A 79 -2.50 22.74 14.72
N SER A 80 -1.48 22.95 15.54
CA SER A 80 -0.09 23.02 15.09
C SER A 80 0.68 21.70 15.23
N HIS A 81 0.03 20.64 15.74
CA HIS A 81 0.58 19.30 15.92
C HIS A 81 0.44 18.41 14.68
N PHE A 82 0.77 18.93 13.50
CA PHE A 82 0.69 18.17 12.25
C PHE A 82 1.80 17.12 12.14
N LYS A 83 1.45 15.97 11.53
CA LYS A 83 2.37 14.86 11.27
C LYS A 83 2.78 14.85 9.80
N ALA A 84 4.03 14.49 9.54
CA ALA A 84 4.49 14.24 8.19
C ALA A 84 3.76 13.04 7.58
N GLY A 85 3.52 13.09 6.26
CA GLY A 85 2.73 12.09 5.56
C GLY A 85 2.09 12.66 4.30
N THR A 86 1.43 11.79 3.54
CA THR A 86 0.67 12.19 2.36
C THR A 86 -0.82 12.13 2.68
N TYR A 87 -1.54 13.22 2.44
CA TYR A 87 -2.94 13.40 2.81
C TYR A 87 -3.80 13.66 1.57
N ARG A 88 -5.07 13.26 1.67
CA ARG A 88 -6.07 13.48 0.63
C ARG A 88 -7.00 14.61 1.08
N PHE A 89 -6.94 15.74 0.39
CA PHE A 89 -7.86 16.85 0.61
C PHE A 89 -9.04 16.76 -0.35
N MET A 90 -10.25 16.90 0.19
CA MET A 90 -11.49 16.88 -0.59
C MET A 90 -12.02 18.30 -0.78
N PRO A 91 -12.68 18.59 -1.91
CA PRO A 91 -13.33 19.88 -2.11
C PRO A 91 -14.36 20.15 -1.01
N GLY A 92 -14.42 21.40 -0.55
CA GLY A 92 -15.31 21.82 0.53
C GLY A 92 -14.77 21.63 1.95
N MET A 93 -13.62 20.96 2.14
CA MET A 93 -12.93 20.95 3.44
C MET A 93 -12.59 22.37 3.90
N THR A 94 -12.68 22.62 5.20
CA THR A 94 -12.18 23.86 5.81
C THR A 94 -10.70 23.77 6.15
N VAL A 95 -10.06 24.92 6.40
CA VAL A 95 -8.67 24.95 6.90
C VAL A 95 -8.55 24.21 8.24
N ARG A 96 -9.58 24.26 9.10
CA ARG A 96 -9.64 23.49 10.34
C ARG A 96 -9.64 21.99 10.07
N ASP A 97 -10.54 21.51 9.22
CA ASP A 97 -10.64 20.07 8.88
C ASP A 97 -9.31 19.53 8.32
N MET A 98 -8.66 20.34 7.48
CA MET A 98 -7.34 20.03 6.92
C MET A 98 -6.27 19.90 8.03
N LEU A 99 -6.23 20.83 8.98
CA LEU A 99 -5.27 20.81 10.08
C LEU A 99 -5.53 19.63 11.03
N GLU A 100 -6.79 19.34 11.33
CA GLU A 100 -7.19 18.17 12.13
C GLU A 100 -6.84 16.86 11.43
N LEU A 101 -6.98 16.79 10.10
CA LEU A 101 -6.54 15.65 9.30
C LEU A 101 -5.02 15.45 9.40
N LEU A 102 -4.25 16.53 9.25
CA LEU A 102 -2.79 16.55 9.37
C LEU A 102 -2.32 16.15 10.79
N GLU A 103 -3.04 16.57 11.82
CA GLU A 103 -2.78 16.20 13.21
C GLU A 103 -3.07 14.72 13.47
N SER A 104 -4.19 14.22 12.93
CA SER A 104 -4.59 12.82 13.10
C SER A 104 -3.53 11.85 12.56
N GLY A 105 -2.81 12.22 11.51
CA GLY A 105 -1.88 11.34 10.79
C GLY A 105 -2.58 10.30 9.92
N LYS A 106 -3.86 10.51 9.59
CA LYS A 106 -4.61 9.66 8.67
C LYS A 106 -4.15 9.91 7.24
N GLU A 107 -3.05 9.27 6.88
CA GLU A 107 -2.49 9.34 5.54
C GLU A 107 -3.44 8.74 4.48
N ALA A 108 -3.34 9.26 3.26
CA ALA A 108 -3.99 8.73 2.08
C ALA A 108 -3.47 7.30 1.81
N GLN A 109 -4.43 6.38 1.69
CA GLN A 109 -4.15 5.00 1.32
C GLN A 109 -4.48 4.75 -0.14
N PHE A 110 -3.61 3.97 -0.78
CA PHE A 110 -3.75 3.54 -2.16
C PHE A 110 -3.90 2.01 -2.19
N PRO A 111 -4.87 1.49 -2.95
CA PRO A 111 -5.05 0.05 -3.09
C PRO A 111 -4.05 -0.52 -4.11
N LEU A 112 -3.44 -1.66 -3.79
CA LEU A 112 -2.71 -2.52 -4.73
C LEU A 112 -3.30 -3.92 -4.68
N ARG A 113 -3.88 -4.40 -5.79
CA ARG A 113 -4.62 -5.66 -5.82
C ARG A 113 -3.80 -6.81 -6.37
N PHE A 114 -3.35 -7.69 -5.50
CA PHE A 114 -2.78 -8.98 -5.88
C PHE A 114 -3.89 -10.00 -6.06
N VAL A 115 -4.05 -10.50 -7.29
CA VAL A 115 -5.11 -11.45 -7.65
C VAL A 115 -4.59 -12.88 -7.55
N GLU A 116 -5.43 -13.77 -7.01
CA GLU A 116 -5.16 -15.21 -6.94
C GLU A 116 -4.77 -15.80 -8.31
N GLY A 117 -3.85 -16.76 -8.28
CA GLY A 117 -3.29 -17.38 -9.48
C GLY A 117 -2.30 -16.52 -10.26
N MET A 118 -2.07 -15.24 -9.95
CA MET A 118 -0.99 -14.48 -10.61
C MET A 118 0.40 -14.97 -10.18
N ARG A 119 1.40 -14.77 -11.04
CA ARG A 119 2.81 -15.05 -10.72
C ARG A 119 3.42 -13.87 -9.97
N LEU A 120 4.52 -14.10 -9.26
CA LEU A 120 5.29 -13.02 -8.66
C LEU A 120 5.73 -11.97 -9.70
N SER A 121 6.08 -12.38 -10.92
CA SER A 121 6.40 -11.45 -12.02
C SER A 121 5.28 -10.43 -12.29
N ASP A 122 4.02 -10.87 -12.20
CA ASP A 122 2.86 -10.00 -12.41
C ASP A 122 2.71 -8.99 -11.26
N TYR A 123 2.95 -9.43 -10.02
CA TYR A 123 2.95 -8.55 -8.85
C TYR A 123 4.09 -7.52 -8.91
N LEU A 124 5.29 -7.92 -9.35
CA LEU A 124 6.41 -7.00 -9.53
C LEU A 124 6.08 -5.94 -10.59
N LYS A 125 5.48 -6.32 -11.72
CA LYS A 125 5.00 -5.37 -12.72
C LYS A 125 3.97 -4.40 -12.15
N GLN A 126 2.98 -4.89 -11.41
CA GLN A 126 1.99 -4.02 -10.75
C GLN A 126 2.65 -3.06 -9.75
N LEU A 127 3.67 -3.51 -9.01
CA LEU A 127 4.43 -2.66 -8.10
C LEU A 127 5.22 -1.56 -8.84
N ARG A 128 5.72 -1.83 -10.05
CA ARG A 128 6.40 -0.84 -10.90
C ARG A 128 5.45 0.22 -11.46
N GLU A 129 4.21 -0.18 -11.78
CA GLU A 129 3.19 0.70 -12.34
C GLU A 129 2.40 1.47 -11.26
N ALA A 130 2.46 1.02 -10.01
CA ALA A 130 1.68 1.59 -8.92
C ALA A 130 2.16 3.00 -8.49
N PRO A 131 1.23 3.94 -8.27
CA PRO A 131 1.58 5.33 -7.97
C PRO A 131 2.17 5.47 -6.56
N TYR A 132 3.09 6.43 -6.38
CA TYR A 132 3.66 6.79 -5.08
C TYR A 132 4.39 5.65 -4.34
N ILE A 133 4.74 4.54 -5.00
CA ILE A 133 5.61 3.51 -4.43
C ILE A 133 7.06 3.94 -4.58
N ARG A 134 7.85 3.71 -3.53
CA ARG A 134 9.30 3.88 -3.61
C ARG A 134 9.93 2.59 -4.11
N HIS A 135 10.43 2.60 -5.33
CA HIS A 135 11.12 1.46 -5.91
C HIS A 135 12.50 1.29 -5.27
N THR A 136 12.68 0.23 -4.48
CA THR A 136 13.96 -0.09 -3.83
C THR A 136 14.58 -1.38 -4.37
N LEU A 137 13.81 -2.18 -5.12
CA LEU A 137 14.34 -3.32 -5.85
C LEU A 137 15.09 -2.86 -7.12
N PRO A 138 16.35 -3.29 -7.32
CA PRO A 138 17.14 -2.89 -8.49
C PRO A 138 16.66 -3.53 -9.79
N ASP A 139 16.04 -4.71 -9.70
CA ASP A 139 15.52 -5.50 -10.82
C ASP A 139 14.27 -6.27 -10.36
N ASP A 140 13.65 -7.00 -11.28
CA ASP A 140 12.46 -7.83 -11.03
C ASP A 140 12.82 -9.32 -10.93
N ASP A 141 14.09 -9.65 -10.65
CA ASP A 141 14.52 -11.04 -10.52
C ASP A 141 14.08 -11.64 -9.18
N TYR A 142 13.60 -12.88 -9.22
CA TYR A 142 13.07 -13.57 -8.04
C TYR A 142 14.15 -13.76 -6.97
N ALA A 143 15.41 -13.98 -7.37
CA ALA A 143 16.54 -14.09 -6.46
C ALA A 143 16.82 -12.76 -5.71
N THR A 144 16.64 -11.64 -6.38
CA THR A 144 16.77 -10.30 -5.78
C THR A 144 15.67 -10.06 -4.76
N VAL A 145 14.42 -10.41 -5.11
CA VAL A 145 13.28 -10.34 -4.17
C VAL A 145 13.53 -11.20 -2.94
N ALA A 146 13.97 -12.45 -3.11
CA ALA A 146 14.29 -13.35 -2.02
C ALA A 146 15.37 -12.78 -1.08
N ARG A 147 16.42 -12.19 -1.65
CA ARG A 147 17.52 -11.56 -0.91
C ARG A 147 17.05 -10.31 -0.15
N ALA A 148 16.24 -9.45 -0.79
CA ALA A 148 15.69 -8.25 -0.18
C ALA A 148 14.78 -8.58 1.01
N LEU A 149 14.00 -9.67 0.91
CA LEU A 149 13.12 -10.15 1.96
C LEU A 149 13.84 -11.02 3.02
N LYS A 150 15.08 -11.44 2.75
CA LYS A 150 15.87 -12.36 3.58
C LYS A 150 15.13 -13.68 3.84
N LEU A 151 14.60 -14.27 2.78
CA LEU A 151 13.90 -15.55 2.87
C LEU A 151 14.86 -16.66 3.33
N ALA A 152 14.38 -17.54 4.22
CA ALA A 152 15.15 -18.70 4.67
C ALA A 152 15.43 -19.69 3.53
N HIS A 153 14.48 -19.80 2.60
CA HIS A 153 14.52 -20.64 1.42
C HIS A 153 14.36 -19.76 0.17
N PRO A 154 15.46 -19.25 -0.41
CA PRO A 154 15.42 -18.38 -1.60
C PRO A 154 14.81 -19.03 -2.84
N GLU A 155 14.63 -20.34 -2.84
CA GLU A 155 13.96 -21.12 -3.87
C GLU A 155 12.43 -21.18 -3.70
N TRP A 156 11.91 -20.80 -2.52
CA TRP A 156 10.47 -20.79 -2.18
C TRP A 156 9.86 -19.39 -2.34
N VAL A 157 10.16 -18.73 -3.45
CA VAL A 157 9.67 -17.34 -3.69
C VAL A 157 8.27 -17.35 -4.32
N GLU A 158 8.09 -18.17 -5.35
CA GLU A 158 6.83 -18.22 -6.08
C GLU A 158 5.72 -18.84 -5.23
N GLY A 159 4.53 -18.27 -5.27
CA GLY A 159 3.39 -18.71 -4.46
C GLY A 159 3.48 -18.36 -2.96
N TRP A 160 4.56 -17.71 -2.49
CA TRP A 160 4.73 -17.34 -1.08
C TRP A 160 4.33 -15.89 -0.76
N PHE A 161 3.41 -15.31 -1.53
CA PHE A 161 2.83 -13.98 -1.30
C PHE A 161 1.32 -14.07 -1.26
N TRP A 162 0.71 -13.54 -0.19
CA TRP A 162 -0.74 -13.66 0.00
C TRP A 162 -1.48 -12.71 -0.96
N PRO A 163 -2.42 -13.23 -1.78
CA PRO A 163 -3.23 -12.43 -2.67
C PRO A 163 -4.32 -11.69 -1.87
N ASP A 164 -4.32 -10.36 -1.98
CA ASP A 164 -5.33 -9.48 -1.36
C ASP A 164 -5.22 -8.07 -1.98
N THR A 165 -6.12 -7.18 -1.56
CA THR A 165 -5.98 -5.74 -1.78
C THR A 165 -5.14 -5.14 -0.66
N TRP A 166 -3.87 -4.86 -0.97
CA TRP A 166 -2.91 -4.26 -0.06
C TRP A 166 -3.03 -2.74 -0.05
N MET A 167 -3.45 -2.18 1.08
CA MET A 167 -3.42 -0.73 1.30
C MET A 167 -2.01 -0.29 1.70
N TYR A 168 -1.47 0.70 1.00
CA TYR A 168 -0.19 1.34 1.26
C TYR A 168 -0.32 2.87 1.28
N THR A 169 0.57 3.53 2.01
CA THR A 169 0.69 4.99 2.00
C THR A 169 1.79 5.41 1.02
N ALA A 170 1.78 6.66 0.59
CA ALA A 170 2.81 7.17 -0.32
C ALA A 170 4.23 6.97 0.26
N ASN A 171 5.19 6.78 -0.62
CA ASN A 171 6.61 6.53 -0.31
C ASN A 171 6.87 5.20 0.44
N THR A 172 5.86 4.34 0.61
CA THR A 172 6.06 2.95 1.03
C THR A 172 6.92 2.23 -0.01
N SER A 173 7.92 1.46 0.42
CA SER A 173 8.75 0.71 -0.53
C SER A 173 8.07 -0.57 -1.03
N ASP A 174 8.38 -0.92 -2.27
CA ASP A 174 8.04 -2.21 -2.89
C ASP A 174 8.38 -3.41 -1.98
N VAL A 175 9.59 -3.44 -1.41
CA VAL A 175 10.03 -4.49 -0.48
C VAL A 175 9.16 -4.56 0.78
N ALA A 176 8.67 -3.42 1.29
CA ALA A 176 7.84 -3.41 2.49
C ALA A 176 6.45 -4.03 2.23
N ILE A 177 5.87 -3.77 1.06
CA ILE A 177 4.59 -4.36 0.63
C ILE A 177 4.76 -5.87 0.43
N LEU A 178 5.78 -6.29 -0.32
CA LEU A 178 6.10 -7.70 -0.52
C LEU A 178 6.35 -8.43 0.80
N LYS A 179 7.04 -7.79 1.75
CA LYS A 179 7.29 -8.35 3.09
C LYS A 179 6.00 -8.59 3.86
N ARG A 180 5.06 -7.65 3.84
CA ARG A 180 3.73 -7.81 4.47
C ARG A 180 2.96 -8.97 3.82
N ALA A 181 2.98 -9.04 2.49
CA ALA A 181 2.32 -10.11 1.74
C ALA A 181 2.92 -11.49 2.04
N HIS A 182 4.25 -11.57 2.10
CA HIS A 182 4.96 -12.80 2.46
C HIS A 182 4.66 -13.25 3.90
N GLN A 183 4.75 -12.33 4.87
CA GLN A 183 4.47 -12.64 6.27
C GLN A 183 3.03 -13.13 6.50
N ARG A 184 2.06 -12.57 5.78
CA ARG A 184 0.68 -13.05 5.82
C ARG A 184 0.56 -14.46 5.24
N MET A 185 1.21 -14.72 4.12
CA MET A 185 1.22 -16.04 3.49
C MET A 185 1.84 -17.10 4.41
N VAL A 186 3.00 -16.82 5.00
CA VAL A 186 3.66 -17.71 5.96
C VAL A 186 2.74 -18.07 7.13
N LYS A 187 2.04 -17.09 7.72
CA LYS A 187 1.08 -17.35 8.80
C LYS A 187 -0.11 -18.20 8.36
N ALA A 188 -0.65 -17.94 7.17
CA ALA A 188 -1.76 -18.71 6.62
C ALA A 188 -1.34 -20.17 6.35
N VAL A 189 -0.20 -20.37 5.69
CA VAL A 189 0.38 -21.68 5.40
C VAL A 189 0.71 -22.43 6.68
N ASP A 190 1.29 -21.80 7.70
CA ASP A 190 1.58 -22.45 8.98
C ASP A 190 0.30 -22.93 9.69
N THR A 191 -0.76 -22.12 9.64
CA THR A 191 -2.07 -22.47 10.21
C THR A 191 -2.67 -23.67 9.47
N VAL A 192 -2.70 -23.64 8.13
CA VAL A 192 -3.22 -24.73 7.30
C VAL A 192 -2.37 -25.99 7.47
N TRP A 193 -1.05 -25.86 7.51
CA TRP A 193 -0.13 -26.97 7.68
C TRP A 193 -0.40 -27.69 9.00
N LYS A 194 -0.53 -26.97 10.13
CA LYS A 194 -0.82 -27.58 11.44
C LYS A 194 -2.19 -28.25 11.49
N GLY A 195 -3.19 -27.70 10.80
CA GLY A 195 -4.57 -28.22 10.75
C GLY A 195 -4.86 -29.21 9.63
N ARG A 196 -3.87 -29.62 8.84
CA ARG A 196 -4.08 -30.45 7.64
C ARG A 196 -4.58 -31.86 7.98
N ALA A 197 -5.32 -32.46 7.05
CA ALA A 197 -5.73 -33.86 7.16
C ALA A 197 -4.52 -34.81 7.22
N GLY A 198 -4.65 -35.90 7.98
CA GLY A 198 -3.64 -36.95 8.06
C GLY A 198 -3.47 -37.70 6.73
N GLY A 199 -2.27 -38.24 6.48
CA GLY A 199 -1.99 -39.08 5.30
C GLY A 199 -1.87 -38.34 3.96
N LEU A 200 -1.69 -37.02 3.99
CA LEU A 200 -1.35 -36.23 2.80
C LEU A 200 0.11 -36.49 2.38
N PRO A 201 0.40 -36.65 1.07
CA PRO A 201 1.72 -37.03 0.56
C PRO A 201 2.73 -35.85 0.51
N TYR A 202 2.53 -34.79 1.30
CA TYR A 202 3.38 -33.61 1.30
C TYR A 202 4.53 -33.75 2.30
N LYS A 203 5.77 -33.53 1.85
CA LYS A 203 6.98 -33.60 2.68
C LYS A 203 7.23 -32.30 3.46
N ASP A 204 6.86 -31.17 2.88
CA ASP A 204 7.09 -29.84 3.43
C ASP A 204 5.96 -28.87 3.04
N GLN A 205 5.99 -27.66 3.62
CA GLN A 205 5.01 -26.61 3.34
C GLN A 205 5.06 -26.11 1.90
N ASN A 206 6.23 -26.15 1.25
CA ASN A 206 6.37 -25.69 -0.13
C ASN A 206 5.65 -26.63 -1.11
N GLN A 207 5.66 -27.94 -0.86
CA GLN A 207 4.85 -28.89 -1.64
C GLN A 207 3.34 -28.66 -1.48
N LEU A 208 2.89 -28.27 -0.28
CA LEU A 208 1.49 -27.88 -0.06
C LEU A 208 1.16 -26.63 -0.90
N VAL A 209 1.99 -25.59 -0.84
CA VAL A 209 1.79 -24.35 -1.62
C VAL A 209 1.84 -24.63 -3.13
N THR A 210 2.74 -25.50 -3.58
CA THR A 210 2.86 -25.92 -4.99
C THR A 210 1.60 -26.66 -5.45
N MET A 211 1.08 -27.58 -4.65
CA MET A 211 -0.17 -28.27 -4.98
C MET A 211 -1.35 -27.30 -5.02
N ALA A 212 -1.42 -26.36 -4.08
CA ALA A 212 -2.46 -25.34 -4.06
C ALA A 212 -2.41 -24.45 -5.31
N SER A 213 -1.23 -24.07 -5.79
CA SER A 213 -1.10 -23.24 -7.00
C SER A 213 -1.50 -23.98 -8.29
N ILE A 214 -1.26 -25.29 -8.36
CA ILE A 214 -1.74 -26.14 -9.45
C ILE A 214 -3.27 -26.20 -9.45
N ILE A 215 -3.88 -26.49 -8.29
CA ILE A 215 -5.34 -26.58 -8.16
C ILE A 215 -5.99 -25.24 -8.54
N GLU A 216 -5.43 -24.11 -8.08
CA GLU A 216 -5.95 -22.78 -8.37
C GLU A 216 -5.88 -22.43 -9.87
N LYS A 217 -4.90 -22.96 -10.59
CA LYS A 217 -4.79 -22.78 -12.04
C LYS A 217 -5.67 -23.72 -12.86
N GLU A 218 -6.02 -24.88 -12.32
CA GLU A 218 -6.78 -25.89 -13.04
C GLU A 218 -8.28 -25.58 -13.09
N THR A 219 -8.85 -25.06 -11.99
CA THR A 219 -10.28 -24.72 -11.96
C THR A 219 -10.56 -23.42 -11.24
N ALA A 220 -11.36 -22.57 -11.88
CA ALA A 220 -11.92 -21.36 -11.28
C ALA A 220 -13.25 -21.62 -10.56
N ILE A 221 -13.80 -22.85 -10.63
CA ILE A 221 -15.11 -23.20 -10.09
C ILE A 221 -14.93 -23.74 -8.66
N PRO A 222 -15.44 -23.04 -7.62
CA PRO A 222 -15.21 -23.44 -6.23
C PRO A 222 -15.74 -24.84 -5.90
N SER A 223 -16.86 -25.27 -6.50
CA SER A 223 -17.49 -26.57 -6.22
C SER A 223 -16.71 -27.76 -6.79
N GLU A 224 -15.85 -27.55 -7.80
CA GLU A 224 -15.04 -28.61 -8.41
C GLU A 224 -13.67 -28.72 -7.75
N ARG A 225 -13.25 -27.68 -7.03
CA ARG A 225 -11.89 -27.56 -6.47
C ARG A 225 -11.51 -28.73 -5.57
N ASP A 226 -12.44 -29.24 -4.76
CA ASP A 226 -12.20 -30.39 -3.88
C ASP A 226 -12.01 -31.70 -4.67
N GLN A 227 -12.76 -31.89 -5.75
CA GLN A 227 -12.64 -33.06 -6.61
C GLN A 227 -11.32 -33.04 -7.39
N VAL A 228 -10.98 -31.89 -7.96
CA VAL A 228 -9.70 -31.66 -8.64
C VAL A 228 -8.53 -31.89 -7.68
N ALA A 229 -8.60 -31.37 -6.46
CA ALA A 229 -7.60 -31.61 -5.42
C ALA A 229 -7.44 -33.11 -5.11
N SER A 230 -8.55 -33.84 -4.95
CA SER A 230 -8.53 -35.29 -4.70
C SER A 230 -7.81 -36.07 -5.80
N VAL A 231 -8.06 -35.73 -7.07
CA VAL A 231 -7.38 -36.37 -8.22
C VAL A 231 -5.87 -36.17 -8.15
N PHE A 232 -5.39 -34.94 -7.97
CA PHE A 232 -3.96 -34.66 -7.92
C PHE A 232 -3.28 -35.27 -6.69
N ILE A 233 -3.92 -35.24 -5.52
CA ILE A 233 -3.40 -35.86 -4.30
C ILE A 233 -3.27 -37.39 -4.47
N ASN A 234 -4.27 -38.03 -5.08
CA ASN A 234 -4.23 -39.47 -5.33
C ASN A 234 -3.13 -39.85 -6.34
N ARG A 235 -2.95 -39.08 -7.43
CA ARG A 235 -1.85 -39.27 -8.39
C ARG A 235 -0.49 -39.15 -7.71
N LEU A 236 -0.30 -38.11 -6.91
CA LEU A 236 0.93 -37.88 -6.16
C LEU A 236 1.25 -39.04 -5.20
N ARG A 237 0.23 -39.58 -4.53
CA ARG A 237 0.38 -40.70 -3.59
C ARG A 237 0.91 -41.98 -4.25
N ILE A 238 0.49 -42.27 -5.47
CA ILE A 238 0.92 -43.48 -6.21
C ILE A 238 2.14 -43.23 -7.10
N GLY A 239 2.77 -42.05 -7.02
CA GLY A 239 3.93 -41.69 -7.84
C GLY A 239 3.61 -41.50 -9.33
N MET A 240 2.35 -41.25 -9.67
CA MET A 240 1.93 -40.94 -11.04
C MET A 240 2.20 -39.46 -11.35
N ARG A 241 2.65 -39.17 -12.57
CA ARG A 241 2.75 -37.79 -13.07
C ARG A 241 1.37 -37.11 -13.01
N LEU A 242 1.32 -35.89 -12.48
CA LEU A 242 0.15 -35.03 -12.42
C LEU A 242 -0.32 -34.61 -13.81
N GLN A 243 0.60 -34.41 -14.76
CA GLN A 243 0.29 -34.06 -16.17
C GLN A 243 -0.70 -32.88 -16.30
N THR A 244 -0.33 -31.74 -15.71
CA THR A 244 -1.16 -30.53 -15.63
C THR A 244 -0.64 -29.48 -16.61
N ASP A 245 -1.48 -29.00 -17.52
CA ASP A 245 -1.14 -27.95 -18.48
C ASP A 245 -0.56 -26.67 -17.83
N PRO A 246 -1.09 -26.18 -16.68
CA PRO A 246 -0.51 -25.03 -15.97
C PRO A 246 0.99 -25.13 -15.64
N THR A 247 1.50 -26.32 -15.30
CA THR A 247 2.92 -26.49 -14.94
C THR A 247 3.83 -26.47 -16.16
N VAL A 248 3.33 -26.97 -17.30
CA VAL A 248 4.01 -26.87 -18.61
C VAL A 248 4.11 -25.40 -19.01
N ILE A 249 3.01 -24.66 -18.90
CA ILE A 249 2.96 -23.22 -19.20
C ILE A 249 3.89 -22.41 -18.27
N TYR A 250 4.01 -22.80 -17.01
CA TYR A 250 4.99 -22.21 -16.11
C TYR A 250 6.44 -22.54 -16.55
N GLY A 251 6.72 -23.80 -16.88
CA GLY A 251 8.04 -24.24 -17.35
C GLY A 251 8.49 -23.59 -18.67
N MET A 252 7.55 -23.18 -19.52
CA MET A 252 7.86 -22.44 -20.76
C MET A 252 8.21 -20.96 -20.55
N GLY A 253 7.83 -20.36 -19.41
CA GLY A 253 8.12 -18.96 -19.09
C GLY A 253 7.68 -17.99 -20.20
N ALA A 254 8.63 -17.18 -20.69
CA ALA A 254 8.41 -16.18 -21.73
C ALA A 254 8.21 -16.77 -23.14
N SER A 255 8.45 -18.06 -23.35
CA SER A 255 8.24 -18.73 -24.65
C SER A 255 6.78 -19.09 -24.91
N TYR A 256 5.90 -18.99 -23.90
CA TYR A 256 4.48 -19.27 -24.07
C TYR A 256 3.78 -18.13 -24.83
N ASN A 257 3.12 -18.48 -25.93
CA ASN A 257 2.46 -17.53 -26.83
C ASN A 257 0.92 -17.58 -26.76
N GLY A 258 0.36 -18.18 -25.70
CA GLY A 258 -1.08 -18.33 -25.52
C GLY A 258 -1.69 -19.60 -26.13
N LYS A 259 -0.89 -20.44 -26.82
CA LYS A 259 -1.32 -21.76 -27.29
C LYS A 259 -0.37 -22.83 -26.79
N LEU A 260 -0.91 -23.97 -26.36
CA LEU A 260 -0.14 -25.14 -25.94
C LEU A 260 -0.20 -26.19 -27.04
N SER A 261 0.95 -26.52 -27.65
CA SER A 261 1.03 -27.58 -28.65
C SER A 261 1.41 -28.91 -28.03
N ARG A 262 1.15 -30.02 -28.72
CA ARG A 262 1.60 -31.35 -28.29
C ARG A 262 3.12 -31.44 -28.13
N ALA A 263 3.87 -30.72 -28.95
CA ALA A 263 5.33 -30.67 -28.85
C ALA A 263 5.79 -29.97 -27.55
N ASP A 264 5.01 -29.02 -27.03
CA ASP A 264 5.31 -28.34 -25.77
C ASP A 264 5.08 -29.27 -24.56
N LEU A 265 4.06 -30.12 -24.63
CA LEU A 265 3.77 -31.15 -23.61
C LEU A 265 4.85 -32.23 -23.54
N GLU A 266 5.48 -32.55 -24.67
CA GLU A 266 6.52 -33.57 -24.78
C GLU A 266 7.92 -33.03 -24.45
N LYS A 267 8.09 -31.70 -24.32
CA LYS A 267 9.37 -31.06 -24.02
C LYS A 267 9.68 -31.14 -22.52
N PRO A 268 10.75 -31.85 -22.10
CA PRO A 268 11.08 -31.97 -20.69
C PRO A 268 11.64 -30.63 -20.17
N THR A 269 10.93 -30.03 -19.23
CA THR A 269 11.41 -28.92 -18.39
C THR A 269 11.76 -29.47 -17.01
N ALA A 270 12.50 -28.70 -16.20
CA ALA A 270 12.80 -29.09 -14.82
C ALA A 270 11.53 -29.37 -13.99
N ILE A 271 10.41 -28.75 -14.36
CA ILE A 271 9.12 -28.84 -13.65
C ILE A 271 8.28 -30.01 -14.17
N THR A 272 8.21 -30.22 -15.49
CA THR A 272 7.45 -31.34 -16.09
C THR A 272 8.10 -32.71 -15.91
N ARG A 273 9.33 -32.78 -15.39
CA ARG A 273 9.97 -34.05 -15.00
C ARG A 273 9.62 -34.50 -13.58
N ILE A 274 9.23 -33.57 -12.71
CA ILE A 274 9.05 -33.80 -11.26
C ILE A 274 7.56 -33.95 -10.90
N LEU A 275 6.70 -33.28 -11.65
CA LEU A 275 5.24 -33.30 -11.53
C LEU A 275 4.64 -33.98 -12.75
#